data_AF-A0A6N7V7Q0-F1
#
_entry.id   AF-A0A6N7V7Q0-F1
#
_cell.length_a   1.000
_cell.length_b   1.000
_cell.length_c   1.000
_cell.angle_alpha   90.00
_cell.angle_beta   90.00
_cell.angle_gamma   90.00
#
_symmetry.space_group_name_H-M   'P 1'
#
loop_
_entity.id
_entity.type
_entity.pdbx_description
1 polymer ?
#
loop_
_entity_poly.entity_id
_entity_poly.type
_entity_poly.pdbx_seq_one_letter_code
_entity_poly.pdbx_strand_id
1 'polypeptide(L)'
;MVVSEENNPKSTTTDNTEKDEIISSLKLDYDLSSDSNTVLNEEKEDIIESSEDIDGNEESIDNLDNIEEKEEREGILSETDIIDNVEEIVEEENGEITSKEVVVPFERGIETGLEILYTSMKLNSFPIKENNLPMHEEIIENISLNNCNLNIGKTLLSNVNVRILGYKKFKLIEFKTREFKLALSVGLFDGNTIRKTEDYFSYEIFSKLKNIRVQAVAKILKNIFSGELISFQIKDLYGDIRFENPIQARKFEIIIESIKKYEECMNLVNTSKVRNFSESSLQFYTLHLLYSYLNKNTTIDSWLNFRITNKYEINSGDKLSFIKIHELNIRGFNYNLKEYVTIKGALSEKEVNIEKNIVSGYRKMVEIRLELIEK
;
A
#
# COMPACT_ATOMS: atom_id res chain seq x y z
N MET A 1 76.17 27.83 -8.81
CA MET A 1 74.86 27.16 -8.82
C MET A 1 74.64 26.68 -7.39
N VAL A 2 74.13 27.51 -6.47
CA VAL A 2 72.74 27.99 -6.26
C VAL A 2 71.74 26.85 -6.06
N VAL A 3 70.95 27.01 -4.97
CA VAL A 3 69.74 26.30 -4.49
C VAL A 3 70.05 25.09 -3.58
N SER A 4 69.92 25.08 -2.24
CA SER A 4 69.04 25.66 -1.19
C SER A 4 68.06 24.66 -0.59
N GLU A 5 67.94 24.71 0.74
CA GLU A 5 67.01 24.00 1.63
C GLU A 5 65.54 24.25 1.25
N GLU A 6 64.65 23.30 1.57
CA GLU A 6 63.26 23.54 2.02
C GLU A 6 62.68 22.21 2.53
N ASN A 7 62.44 22.09 3.84
CA ASN A 7 61.21 22.45 4.57
C ASN A 7 60.07 21.44 4.42
N ASN A 8 59.86 20.74 5.54
CA ASN A 8 58.65 19.98 5.86
C ASN A 8 57.60 20.96 6.42
N PRO A 9 56.35 21.02 5.91
CA PRO A 9 55.27 21.62 6.65
C PRO A 9 54.31 20.56 7.21
N LYS A 10 54.28 20.58 8.54
CA LYS A 10 53.16 20.37 9.46
C LYS A 10 51.82 19.90 8.86
N SER A 11 51.39 18.76 9.41
CA SER A 11 50.00 18.43 9.77
C SER A 11 49.18 19.68 10.14
N THR A 12 48.09 19.90 9.41
CA THR A 12 47.02 20.82 9.79
C THR A 12 45.70 20.06 9.83
N THR A 13 45.26 19.83 11.07
CA THR A 13 43.91 19.59 11.55
C THR A 13 42.84 20.22 10.65
N THR A 14 42.12 19.39 9.88
CA THR A 14 40.90 19.77 9.14
C THR A 14 39.93 18.60 9.22
N ASP A 15 39.50 18.27 10.44
CA ASP A 15 38.58 17.15 10.67
C ASP A 15 37.44 17.48 11.64
N ASN A 16 37.32 18.73 12.11
CA ASN A 16 36.26 19.12 13.05
C ASN A 16 35.18 20.01 12.41
N THR A 17 35.50 20.81 11.40
CA THR A 17 34.55 21.77 10.81
C THR A 17 33.43 21.09 10.00
N GLU A 18 33.74 20.04 9.21
CA GLU A 18 32.69 19.25 8.51
C GLU A 18 31.84 18.40 9.47
N LYS A 19 32.40 17.99 10.62
CA LYS A 19 31.68 17.21 11.63
C LYS A 19 30.60 18.06 12.31
N ASP A 20 30.98 19.28 12.67
CA ASP A 20 30.07 20.21 13.33
C ASP A 20 28.96 20.68 12.39
N GLU A 21 29.20 20.81 11.08
CA GLU A 21 28.16 21.16 10.10
C GLU A 21 27.10 20.06 9.91
N ILE A 22 27.49 18.78 9.87
CA ILE A 22 26.55 17.65 9.74
C ILE A 22 25.73 17.46 11.04
N ILE A 23 26.36 17.62 12.21
CA ILE A 23 25.67 17.49 13.49
C ILE A 23 24.77 18.70 13.78
N SER A 24 25.22 19.91 13.42
CA SER A 24 24.45 21.15 13.58
C SER A 24 23.19 21.15 12.70
N SER A 25 23.31 20.73 11.44
CA SER A 25 22.15 20.62 10.54
C SER A 25 21.12 19.57 10.98
N LEU A 26 21.48 18.62 11.85
CA LEU A 26 20.56 17.60 12.38
C LEU A 26 19.83 18.01 13.66
N LYS A 27 20.31 19.03 14.39
CA LYS A 27 19.63 19.54 15.59
C LYS A 27 18.34 20.29 15.20
N LEU A 28 17.26 20.04 15.92
CA LEU A 28 16.07 20.87 15.88
C LEU A 28 16.29 22.03 16.85
N ASP A 29 16.33 23.26 16.33
CA ASP A 29 16.26 24.45 17.18
C ASP A 29 14.79 24.65 17.59
N TYR A 30 14.46 24.21 18.80
CA TYR A 30 13.27 24.68 19.50
C TYR A 30 13.69 25.36 20.80
N ASP A 31 13.57 26.69 20.80
CA ASP A 31 13.50 27.50 22.01
C ASP A 31 12.19 27.18 22.74
N LEU A 32 12.26 26.34 23.75
CA LEU A 32 11.20 26.19 24.74
C LEU A 32 11.45 27.18 25.87
N SER A 33 10.97 28.42 25.67
CA SER A 33 10.75 29.33 26.80
C SER A 33 9.45 28.95 27.49
N SER A 34 9.63 28.39 28.70
CA SER A 34 8.78 28.48 29.90
C SER A 34 7.26 28.64 29.71
N ASP A 35 6.51 27.66 30.22
CA ASP A 35 5.82 27.92 31.49
C ASP A 35 5.72 26.66 32.35
N SER A 36 6.09 26.89 33.60
CA SER A 36 6.20 25.97 34.73
C SER A 36 4.85 25.46 35.20
N ASN A 37 4.78 24.17 35.57
CA ASN A 37 4.54 23.83 36.97
C ASN A 37 4.92 22.38 37.29
N THR A 38 5.52 22.27 38.47
CA THR A 38 5.95 21.10 39.26
C THR A 38 4.89 19.99 39.32
N VAL A 39 5.25 18.71 39.48
CA VAL A 39 5.61 18.08 40.76
C VAL A 39 6.39 16.79 40.52
N LEU A 40 7.49 16.65 41.26
CA LEU A 40 8.30 15.45 41.46
C LEU A 40 7.51 14.38 42.24
N ASN A 41 7.70 13.11 41.90
CA ASN A 41 7.85 12.04 42.90
C ASN A 41 8.65 10.90 42.28
N GLU A 42 9.86 10.73 42.80
CA GLU A 42 10.61 9.48 42.76
C GLU A 42 9.98 8.49 43.74
N GLU A 43 9.91 7.21 43.38
CA GLU A 43 10.16 6.13 44.34
C GLU A 43 10.62 4.85 43.62
N LYS A 44 11.51 4.14 44.29
CA LYS A 44 12.37 3.05 43.82
C LYS A 44 11.71 1.68 43.89
N GLU A 45 12.26 0.79 43.06
CA GLU A 45 12.59 -0.64 43.27
C GLU A 45 11.78 -1.45 44.30
N ASP A 46 11.24 -2.60 43.88
CA ASP A 46 11.85 -3.88 44.27
C ASP A 46 11.37 -5.09 43.43
N ILE A 47 12.31 -6.00 43.24
CA ILE A 47 12.27 -7.30 42.55
C ILE A 47 11.86 -8.37 43.57
N ILE A 48 10.92 -9.28 43.26
CA ILE A 48 10.93 -10.67 43.78
C ILE A 48 10.37 -11.65 42.73
N GLU A 49 11.19 -12.64 42.35
CA GLU A 49 10.84 -13.91 41.70
C GLU A 49 10.25 -14.93 42.69
N SER A 50 9.31 -15.76 42.23
CA SER A 50 9.14 -17.20 42.56
C SER A 50 7.89 -17.70 41.81
N SER A 51 8.00 -18.52 40.76
CA SER A 51 8.11 -20.00 40.74
C SER A 51 7.01 -20.72 41.55
N GLU A 52 6.04 -21.34 40.87
CA GLU A 52 5.87 -22.81 40.80
C GLU A 52 4.52 -23.18 40.14
N ASP A 53 4.61 -24.16 39.25
CA ASP A 53 3.52 -24.85 38.54
C ASP A 53 2.68 -25.71 39.50
N ILE A 54 1.34 -25.73 39.35
CA ILE A 54 0.51 -26.94 39.57
C ILE A 54 -0.69 -26.94 38.61
N ASP A 55 -0.59 -27.85 37.65
CA ASP A 55 -1.51 -28.91 37.18
C ASP A 55 -3.05 -28.80 37.25
N GLY A 56 -3.65 -29.51 36.29
CA GLY A 56 -5.04 -29.52 35.85
C GLY A 56 -6.13 -29.77 36.88
N ASN A 57 -7.33 -29.27 36.55
CA ASN A 57 -8.56 -30.05 36.67
C ASN A 57 -9.64 -29.51 35.73
N GLU A 58 -10.09 -30.37 34.81
CA GLU A 58 -11.38 -30.27 34.15
C GLU A 58 -12.46 -30.66 35.16
N GLU A 59 -13.47 -29.81 35.36
CA GLU A 59 -14.81 -30.29 35.72
C GLU A 59 -15.89 -29.35 35.22
N SER A 60 -16.88 -30.00 34.62
CA SER A 60 -18.12 -29.55 33.98
C SER A 60 -19.05 -28.72 34.86
N ILE A 61 -19.70 -27.70 34.28
CA ILE A 61 -20.96 -27.14 34.80
C ILE A 61 -21.91 -26.84 33.63
N ASP A 62 -22.94 -27.67 33.50
CA ASP A 62 -24.24 -27.29 32.94
C ASP A 62 -24.91 -26.31 33.92
N ASN A 63 -25.40 -25.16 33.41
CA ASN A 63 -26.79 -24.73 33.59
C ASN A 63 -27.02 -23.36 32.92
N LEU A 64 -28.05 -23.35 32.07
CA LEU A 64 -28.72 -22.14 31.61
C LEU A 64 -29.33 -21.40 32.80
N ASP A 65 -29.22 -20.07 32.79
CA ASP A 65 -30.31 -19.21 33.23
C ASP A 65 -30.31 -17.92 32.37
N ASN A 66 -31.49 -17.64 31.81
CA ASN A 66 -31.83 -16.44 31.05
C ASN A 66 -31.90 -15.22 31.97
N ILE A 67 -31.23 -14.12 31.63
CA ILE A 67 -31.67 -12.76 32.00
C ILE A 67 -31.32 -11.80 30.84
N GLU A 68 -32.37 -11.21 30.25
CA GLU A 68 -32.30 -10.03 29.38
C GLU A 68 -31.79 -8.82 30.17
N GLU A 69 -30.84 -8.05 29.63
CA GLU A 69 -30.89 -6.60 29.73
C GLU A 69 -29.99 -5.89 28.71
N LYS A 70 -30.45 -4.70 28.34
CA LYS A 70 -30.11 -3.89 27.17
C LYS A 70 -28.73 -3.25 27.28
N GLU A 71 -27.94 -3.30 26.21
CA GLU A 71 -26.80 -2.40 26.02
C GLU A 71 -27.26 -1.10 25.34
N GLU A 72 -27.18 0.00 26.07
CA GLU A 72 -27.09 1.35 25.52
C GLU A 72 -25.68 1.60 24.99
N ARG A 73 -25.56 1.95 23.71
CA ARG A 73 -24.43 2.72 23.18
C ARG A 73 -24.94 3.84 22.29
N GLU A 74 -25.07 5.03 22.87
CA GLU A 74 -24.90 6.31 22.18
C GLU A 74 -23.50 6.32 21.51
N GLY A 75 -23.25 6.75 20.27
CA GLY A 75 -23.91 7.75 19.45
C GLY A 75 -22.90 8.88 19.21
N ILE A 76 -22.37 9.02 17.99
CA ILE A 76 -22.05 10.28 17.28
C ILE A 76 -21.72 9.87 15.82
N LEU A 77 -22.70 9.97 14.94
CA LEU A 77 -22.53 10.13 13.50
C LEU A 77 -23.41 11.32 13.12
N SER A 78 -22.77 12.44 12.83
CA SER A 78 -23.43 13.66 12.38
C SER A 78 -23.62 13.63 10.86
N GLU A 79 -24.87 13.88 10.48
CA GLU A 79 -25.32 14.62 9.29
C GLU A 79 -25.21 13.92 7.93
N THR A 80 -26.32 13.29 7.52
CA THR A 80 -26.88 13.54 6.19
C THR A 80 -28.40 13.60 6.29
N ASP A 81 -28.98 14.69 5.78
CA ASP A 81 -30.40 15.00 5.79
C ASP A 81 -31.24 13.92 5.10
N ILE A 82 -32.15 13.30 5.86
CA ILE A 82 -33.26 12.50 5.35
C ILE A 82 -34.46 13.43 5.26
N ILE A 83 -34.90 13.75 4.04
CA ILE A 83 -36.20 14.37 3.81
C ILE A 83 -37.19 13.23 3.61
N ASP A 84 -37.96 12.93 4.66
CA ASP A 84 -39.20 12.16 4.56
C ASP A 84 -40.27 13.06 3.92
N ASN A 85 -40.85 12.61 2.80
CA ASN A 85 -42.17 13.06 2.39
C ASN A 85 -43.01 11.86 1.93
N VAL A 86 -44.19 11.79 2.53
CA VAL A 86 -45.17 10.70 2.51
C VAL A 86 -46.00 10.73 1.22
N GLU A 87 -46.16 9.53 0.66
CA GLU A 87 -47.16 8.98 -0.28
C GLU A 87 -48.10 9.92 -1.07
N GLU A 88 -48.07 9.76 -2.39
CA GLU A 88 -49.28 9.75 -3.23
C GLU A 88 -49.21 8.50 -4.13
N ILE A 89 -50.08 7.52 -3.85
CA ILE A 89 -50.23 6.30 -4.66
C ILE A 89 -50.97 6.69 -5.93
N VAL A 90 -50.25 6.73 -7.05
CA VAL A 90 -50.83 6.73 -8.39
C VAL A 90 -50.67 5.33 -8.95
N GLU A 91 -51.79 4.65 -9.19
CA GLU A 91 -51.84 3.38 -9.92
C GLU A 91 -51.33 3.63 -11.35
N GLU A 92 -50.08 3.25 -11.63
CA GLU A 92 -49.56 3.17 -13.00
C GLU A 92 -49.85 1.78 -13.59
N GLU A 93 -50.34 1.83 -14.83
CA GLU A 93 -50.75 0.69 -15.63
C GLU A 93 -49.66 -0.38 -15.71
N ASN A 94 -50.01 -1.62 -15.40
CA ASN A 94 -49.19 -2.81 -15.63
C ASN A 94 -48.93 -3.00 -17.13
N GLY A 95 -47.95 -2.29 -17.68
CA GLY A 95 -47.20 -2.74 -18.83
C GLY A 95 -46.25 -3.85 -18.36
N GLU A 96 -46.34 -5.04 -18.95
CA GLU A 96 -45.31 -6.07 -18.77
C GLU A 96 -43.94 -5.49 -19.16
N ILE A 97 -43.16 -5.04 -18.17
CA ILE A 97 -41.74 -4.74 -18.36
C ILE A 97 -41.08 -6.09 -18.60
N THR A 98 -40.91 -6.42 -19.87
CA THR A 98 -40.15 -7.60 -20.28
C THR A 98 -38.70 -7.42 -19.83
N SER A 99 -38.32 -8.12 -18.76
CA SER A 99 -36.94 -8.17 -18.25
C SER A 99 -35.99 -8.50 -19.39
N LYS A 100 -35.10 -7.55 -19.73
CA LYS A 100 -34.06 -7.74 -20.75
C LYS A 100 -32.69 -7.94 -20.11
N GLU A 101 -31.82 -8.60 -20.85
CA GLU A 101 -30.39 -8.66 -20.52
C GLU A 101 -29.67 -7.49 -21.19
N VAL A 102 -29.05 -6.64 -20.38
CA VAL A 102 -28.29 -5.47 -20.82
C VAL A 102 -26.81 -5.73 -20.57
N VAL A 103 -25.99 -5.51 -21.59
CA VAL A 103 -24.53 -5.68 -21.53
C VAL A 103 -23.84 -4.35 -21.77
N VAL A 104 -23.03 -3.91 -20.80
CA VAL A 104 -22.41 -2.59 -20.80
C VAL A 104 -20.88 -2.73 -20.82
N PRO A 105 -20.14 -1.98 -21.65
CA PRO A 105 -18.68 -1.95 -21.54
C PRO A 105 -18.24 -1.32 -20.21
N PHE A 106 -17.11 -1.79 -19.64
CA PHE A 106 -16.53 -1.15 -18.47
C PHE A 106 -16.18 0.33 -18.76
N GLU A 107 -16.64 1.20 -17.87
CA GLU A 107 -16.38 2.64 -17.89
C GLU A 107 -16.02 3.13 -16.48
N ARG A 108 -15.68 4.42 -16.36
CA ARG A 108 -15.36 5.02 -15.06
C ARG A 108 -16.55 4.85 -14.12
N GLY A 109 -16.27 4.39 -12.91
CA GLY A 109 -17.27 4.14 -11.88
C GLY A 109 -17.69 2.68 -11.76
N ILE A 110 -17.17 1.77 -12.61
CA ILE A 110 -17.35 0.32 -12.50
C ILE A 110 -16.05 -0.31 -12.00
N GLU A 111 -16.11 -1.08 -10.91
CA GLU A 111 -14.94 -1.74 -10.33
C GLU A 111 -15.32 -3.02 -9.56
N THR A 112 -14.68 -4.14 -9.90
CA THR A 112 -14.90 -5.41 -9.19
C THR A 112 -14.16 -5.43 -7.86
N GLY A 113 -14.62 -6.24 -6.90
CA GLY A 113 -13.94 -6.45 -5.63
C GLY A 113 -12.52 -6.98 -5.80
N LEU A 114 -12.26 -7.73 -6.87
CA LEU A 114 -10.92 -8.19 -7.21
C LEU A 114 -10.04 -7.05 -7.74
N GLU A 115 -10.57 -6.15 -8.55
CA GLU A 115 -9.84 -4.96 -9.01
C GLU A 115 -9.54 -4.00 -7.84
N ILE A 116 -10.52 -3.81 -6.94
CA ILE A 116 -10.40 -2.98 -5.73
C ILE A 116 -9.23 -3.40 -4.84
N LEU A 117 -8.94 -4.71 -4.73
CA LEU A 117 -7.78 -5.21 -3.98
C LEU A 117 -6.47 -4.59 -4.49
N TYR A 118 -6.34 -4.41 -5.80
CA TYR A 118 -5.13 -3.86 -6.42
C TYR A 118 -5.14 -2.32 -6.45
N THR A 119 -6.27 -1.70 -6.77
CA THR A 119 -6.36 -0.24 -6.87
C THR A 119 -6.26 0.45 -5.51
N SER A 120 -6.86 -0.12 -4.45
CA SER A 120 -6.73 0.38 -3.08
C SER A 120 -5.29 0.39 -2.56
N MET A 121 -4.47 -0.56 -3.03
CA MET A 121 -3.03 -0.61 -2.74
C MET A 121 -2.17 0.18 -3.73
N LYS A 122 -2.78 0.92 -4.66
CA LYS A 122 -2.09 1.65 -5.74
C LYS A 122 -1.17 0.73 -6.57
N LEU A 123 -1.58 -0.52 -6.78
CA LEU A 123 -0.87 -1.52 -7.60
C LEU A 123 -1.50 -1.59 -8.99
N ASN A 124 -1.11 -0.67 -9.87
CA ASN A 124 -1.55 -0.68 -11.27
C ASN A 124 -0.51 -1.34 -12.18
N SER A 125 0.65 -0.71 -12.31
CA SER A 125 1.78 -1.15 -13.14
C SER A 125 3.11 -0.62 -12.57
N PHE A 126 4.25 -1.04 -13.15
CA PHE A 126 5.56 -0.51 -12.80
C PHE A 126 5.85 0.84 -13.49
N PRO A 127 6.67 1.73 -12.89
CA PRO A 127 7.34 1.60 -11.58
C PRO A 127 6.35 1.74 -10.41
N ILE A 128 6.66 1.11 -9.29
CA ILE A 128 5.81 1.18 -8.09
C ILE A 128 6.32 2.34 -7.24
N LYS A 129 5.55 3.43 -7.20
CA LYS A 129 5.85 4.64 -6.43
C LYS A 129 4.70 4.94 -5.47
N GLU A 130 5.04 5.28 -4.23
CA GLU A 130 4.07 5.79 -3.27
C GLU A 130 4.74 6.70 -2.24
N ASN A 131 3.96 7.63 -1.70
CA ASN A 131 4.32 8.42 -0.53
C ASN A 131 3.03 8.82 0.21
N ASN A 132 3.18 9.20 1.47
CA ASN A 132 2.11 9.77 2.30
C ASN A 132 2.52 11.15 2.86
N LEU A 133 3.39 11.88 2.16
CA LEU A 133 3.86 13.18 2.62
C LEU A 133 2.70 14.20 2.59
N PRO A 134 2.69 15.19 3.50
CA PRO A 134 1.70 16.26 3.45
C PRO A 134 1.78 17.04 2.13
N MET A 135 0.64 17.53 1.64
CA MET A 135 0.59 18.33 0.41
C MET A 135 1.39 19.63 0.57
N HIS A 136 2.02 20.07 -0.54
CA HIS A 136 2.77 21.32 -0.65
C HIS A 136 4.04 21.43 0.20
N GLU A 137 4.56 20.31 0.71
CA GLU A 137 5.86 20.28 1.39
C GLU A 137 7.00 20.24 0.36
N GLU A 138 7.93 21.20 0.47
CA GLU A 138 9.13 21.29 -0.38
C GLU A 138 10.38 20.89 0.41
N ILE A 139 11.33 20.29 -0.29
CA ILE A 139 12.64 19.95 0.28
C ILE A 139 13.42 21.26 0.45
N ILE A 140 13.68 21.64 1.69
CA ILE A 140 14.47 22.83 2.03
C ILE A 140 15.94 22.51 2.29
N GLU A 141 16.25 21.24 2.55
CA GLU A 141 17.58 20.76 2.87
C GLU A 141 17.85 19.38 2.23
N ASN A 142 19.04 19.18 1.68
CA ASN A 142 19.44 17.92 1.06
C ASN A 142 20.91 17.62 1.37
N ILE A 143 21.13 16.80 2.40
CA ILE A 143 22.47 16.47 2.90
C ILE A 143 22.85 15.08 2.41
N SER A 144 23.95 14.95 1.68
CA SER A 144 24.51 13.65 1.32
C SER A 144 25.36 13.09 2.45
N LEU A 145 24.99 11.91 2.97
CA LEU A 145 25.74 11.18 4.00
C LEU A 145 26.70 10.13 3.41
N ASN A 146 26.95 10.17 2.10
CA ASN A 146 27.73 9.19 1.33
C ASN A 146 27.08 7.79 1.33
N ASN A 147 27.87 6.77 0.99
CA ASN A 147 27.41 5.40 0.88
C ASN A 147 27.79 4.60 2.12
N CYS A 148 26.90 3.73 2.57
CA CYS A 148 27.17 2.80 3.66
C CYS A 148 26.49 1.45 3.44
N ASN A 149 26.77 0.52 4.36
CA ASN A 149 26.06 -0.75 4.42
C ASN A 149 24.90 -0.62 5.41
N LEU A 150 23.74 -1.14 5.04
CA LEU A 150 22.56 -1.22 5.90
C LEU A 150 22.32 -2.67 6.29
N ASN A 151 22.06 -2.92 7.57
CA ASN A 151 21.46 -4.16 8.04
C ASN A 151 19.97 -3.92 8.22
N ILE A 152 19.15 -4.81 7.67
CA ILE A 152 17.69 -4.82 7.81
C ILE A 152 17.35 -6.20 8.39
N GLY A 153 17.18 -6.26 9.70
CA GLY A 153 17.13 -7.52 10.42
C GLY A 153 18.38 -8.35 10.15
N LYS A 154 18.24 -9.46 9.42
CA LYS A 154 19.34 -10.37 9.03
C LYS A 154 19.89 -10.07 7.62
N THR A 155 19.30 -9.14 6.88
CA THR A 155 19.65 -8.85 5.49
C THR A 155 20.67 -7.71 5.44
N LEU A 156 21.81 -7.94 4.77
CA LEU A 156 22.81 -6.92 4.51
C LEU A 156 22.61 -6.31 3.11
N LEU A 157 22.48 -4.99 3.05
CA LEU A 157 22.53 -4.21 1.81
C LEU A 157 23.82 -3.42 1.74
N SER A 158 24.64 -3.74 0.76
CA SER A 158 25.91 -3.05 0.55
C SER A 158 25.79 -1.81 -0.32
N ASN A 159 26.62 -0.81 -0.03
CA ASN A 159 26.83 0.36 -0.89
C ASN A 159 25.54 1.14 -1.22
N VAL A 160 24.72 1.39 -0.20
CA VAL A 160 23.49 2.18 -0.30
C VAL A 160 23.85 3.65 -0.16
N ASN A 161 23.38 4.50 -1.07
CA ASN A 161 23.55 5.94 -0.94
C ASN A 161 22.54 6.48 0.07
N VAL A 162 23.03 7.24 1.05
CA VAL A 162 22.22 7.77 2.15
C VAL A 162 22.17 9.28 2.08
N ARG A 163 20.98 9.86 2.25
CA ARG A 163 20.77 11.32 2.28
C ARG A 163 19.75 11.71 3.33
N ILE A 164 19.84 12.91 3.86
CA ILE A 164 18.80 13.54 4.66
C ILE A 164 18.07 14.55 3.78
N LEU A 165 16.75 14.44 3.74
CA LEU A 165 15.84 15.38 3.08
C LEU A 165 15.10 16.14 4.18
N GLY A 166 15.43 17.41 4.35
CA GLY A 166 14.75 18.27 5.31
C GLY A 166 13.54 18.96 4.68
N TYR A 167 12.43 18.90 5.41
CA TYR A 167 11.21 19.65 5.17
C TYR A 167 10.99 20.62 6.32
N LYS A 168 10.03 21.54 6.18
CA LYS A 168 9.78 22.57 7.20
C LYS A 168 9.45 21.98 8.58
N LYS A 169 8.77 20.83 8.61
CA LYS A 169 8.24 20.22 9.86
C LYS A 169 8.87 18.89 10.23
N PHE A 170 9.58 18.24 9.31
CA PHE A 170 10.12 16.89 9.52
C PHE A 170 11.34 16.67 8.63
N LYS A 171 12.11 15.63 8.93
CA LYS A 171 13.21 15.17 8.08
C LYS A 171 12.93 13.74 7.64
N LEU A 172 13.38 13.39 6.44
CA LEU A 172 13.41 12.01 5.96
C LEU A 172 14.86 11.58 5.76
N ILE A 173 15.17 10.33 6.07
CA ILE A 173 16.40 9.68 5.60
C ILE A 173 16.09 8.85 4.36
N GLU A 174 16.70 9.20 3.23
CA GLU A 174 16.62 8.46 1.98
C GLU A 174 17.74 7.42 1.88
N PHE A 175 17.36 6.18 1.64
CA PHE A 175 18.19 5.05 1.25
C PHE A 175 17.97 4.76 -0.23
N LYS A 176 19.00 4.94 -1.05
CA LYS A 176 18.93 4.76 -2.50
C LYS A 176 19.91 3.70 -2.97
N THR A 177 19.40 2.74 -3.72
CA THR A 177 20.18 1.72 -4.44
C THR A 177 20.01 1.91 -5.95
N ARG A 178 20.54 0.97 -6.74
CA ARG A 178 20.28 0.91 -8.19
C ARG A 178 18.90 0.33 -8.53
N GLU A 179 18.17 -0.19 -7.55
CA GLU A 179 16.93 -0.96 -7.76
C GLU A 179 15.73 -0.28 -7.11
N PHE A 180 15.94 0.49 -6.05
CA PHE A 180 14.88 1.22 -5.37
C PHE A 180 15.42 2.45 -4.63
N LYS A 181 14.50 3.31 -4.21
CA LYS A 181 14.72 4.32 -3.17
C LYS A 181 13.63 4.22 -2.10
N LEU A 182 14.00 4.48 -0.86
CA LEU A 182 13.10 4.52 0.30
C LEU A 182 13.49 5.70 1.17
N ALA A 183 12.55 6.56 1.51
CA ALA A 183 12.72 7.65 2.45
C ALA A 183 11.78 7.43 3.64
N LEU A 184 12.30 7.53 4.86
CA LEU A 184 11.55 7.32 6.11
C LEU A 184 11.72 8.52 7.03
N SER A 185 10.66 8.90 7.74
CA SER A 185 10.73 10.03 8.67
C SER A 185 11.59 9.71 9.88
N VAL A 186 12.53 10.61 10.17
CA VAL A 186 13.50 10.44 11.25
C VAL A 186 13.86 11.76 11.93
N GLY A 187 14.43 11.62 13.12
CA GLY A 187 15.06 12.68 13.90
C GLY A 187 16.39 12.22 14.47
N LEU A 188 17.19 13.19 14.95
CA LEU A 188 18.44 12.92 15.65
C LEU A 188 18.17 12.85 17.17
N PHE A 189 18.55 11.73 17.76
CA PHE A 189 18.44 11.43 19.19
C PHE A 189 19.83 11.18 19.77
N ASP A 190 19.99 11.40 21.07
CA ASP A 190 21.21 11.07 21.80
C ASP A 190 22.48 11.70 21.19
N GLY A 191 22.32 12.80 20.45
CA GLY A 191 23.38 13.54 19.76
C GLY A 191 23.89 12.93 18.45
N ASN A 192 23.68 11.63 18.20
CA ASN A 192 24.25 10.94 17.03
C ASN A 192 23.45 9.73 16.51
N THR A 193 22.28 9.44 17.08
CA THR A 193 21.48 8.27 16.71
C THR A 193 20.22 8.69 15.96
N ILE A 194 20.08 8.22 14.73
CA ILE A 194 18.90 8.45 13.90
C ILE A 194 17.83 7.42 14.26
N ARG A 195 16.67 7.90 14.71
CA ARG A 195 15.47 7.07 14.97
C ARG A 195 14.26 7.63 14.25
N LYS A 196 13.23 6.79 14.08
CA LYS A 196 11.94 7.18 13.52
C LYS A 196 11.29 8.29 14.37
N THR A 197 10.64 9.24 13.71
CA THR A 197 9.81 10.27 14.37
C THR A 197 8.34 10.10 14.00
N GLU A 198 8.01 10.21 12.71
CA GLU A 198 6.64 10.15 12.19
C GLU A 198 6.41 8.93 11.30
N ASP A 199 5.16 8.72 10.86
CA ASP A 199 4.79 7.67 9.89
C ASP A 199 4.92 8.12 8.42
N TYR A 200 5.65 9.21 8.15
CA TYR A 200 5.89 9.65 6.78
C TYR A 200 6.93 8.78 6.07
N PHE A 201 6.61 8.39 4.84
CA PHE A 201 7.48 7.63 3.96
C PHE A 201 7.29 8.02 2.49
N SER A 202 8.29 7.68 1.70
CA SER A 202 8.23 7.71 0.24
C SER A 202 9.10 6.60 -0.32
N TYR A 203 8.64 5.88 -1.33
CA TYR A 203 9.47 4.86 -1.97
C TYR A 203 9.19 4.76 -3.47
N GLU A 204 10.17 4.21 -4.18
CA GLU A 204 10.03 3.82 -5.58
C GLU A 204 10.82 2.53 -5.82
N ILE A 205 10.14 1.50 -6.33
CA ILE A 205 10.79 0.36 -6.98
C ILE A 205 10.94 0.70 -8.46
N PHE A 206 12.18 0.75 -8.94
CA PHE A 206 12.45 1.14 -10.32
C PHE A 206 11.91 0.09 -11.31
N SER A 207 11.62 0.55 -12.53
CA SER A 207 11.26 -0.34 -13.64
C SER A 207 12.52 -1.02 -14.22
N LYS A 208 12.32 -1.97 -15.15
CA LYS A 208 13.43 -2.65 -15.85
C LYS A 208 14.33 -3.50 -14.94
N LEU A 209 13.74 -4.06 -13.91
CA LEU A 209 14.38 -5.00 -12.99
C LEU A 209 14.01 -6.43 -13.38
N LYS A 210 15.00 -7.34 -13.25
CA LYS A 210 14.74 -8.78 -13.32
C LYS A 210 13.72 -9.18 -12.25
N ASN A 211 12.86 -10.15 -12.54
CA ASN A 211 11.85 -10.64 -11.60
C ASN A 211 12.46 -11.01 -10.23
N ILE A 212 13.58 -11.74 -10.21
CA ILE A 212 14.30 -12.10 -8.99
C ILE A 212 14.75 -10.89 -8.16
N ARG A 213 15.10 -9.77 -8.82
CA ARG A 213 15.50 -8.52 -8.17
C ARG A 213 14.29 -7.78 -7.61
N VAL A 214 13.18 -7.74 -8.35
CA VAL A 214 11.92 -7.18 -7.83
C VAL A 214 11.46 -7.94 -6.59
N GLN A 215 11.52 -9.27 -6.59
CA GLN A 215 11.19 -10.08 -5.41
C GLN A 215 12.12 -9.76 -4.23
N ALA A 216 13.43 -9.64 -4.45
CA ALA A 216 14.38 -9.30 -3.40
C ALA A 216 14.07 -7.92 -2.79
N VAL A 217 13.86 -6.90 -3.63
CA VAL A 217 13.48 -5.54 -3.19
C VAL A 217 12.15 -5.55 -2.44
N ALA A 218 11.12 -6.22 -2.96
CA ALA A 218 9.83 -6.31 -2.29
C ALA A 218 9.93 -7.01 -0.93
N LYS A 219 10.79 -8.03 -0.78
CA LYS A 219 11.04 -8.69 0.51
C LYS A 219 11.73 -7.76 1.50
N ILE A 220 12.72 -6.99 1.04
CA ILE A 220 13.38 -5.96 1.86
C ILE A 220 12.36 -4.93 2.35
N LEU A 221 11.54 -4.37 1.45
CA LEU A 221 10.55 -3.37 1.81
C LEU A 221 9.46 -3.96 2.73
N LYS A 222 9.00 -5.19 2.47
CA LYS A 222 8.10 -5.94 3.38
C LYS A 222 8.70 -6.01 4.79
N ASN A 223 9.95 -6.42 4.92
CA ASN A 223 10.63 -6.55 6.21
C ASN A 223 10.72 -5.21 6.95
N ILE A 224 11.12 -4.14 6.24
CA ILE A 224 11.15 -2.78 6.81
C ILE A 224 9.76 -2.41 7.35
N PHE A 225 8.72 -2.48 6.51
CA PHE A 225 7.35 -2.14 6.89
C PHE A 225 6.69 -3.12 7.87
N SER A 226 7.35 -4.24 8.17
CA SER A 226 6.98 -5.16 9.27
C SER A 226 7.67 -4.79 10.58
N GLY A 227 8.44 -3.69 10.64
CA GLY A 227 9.12 -3.23 11.84
C GLY A 227 10.51 -3.83 12.07
N GLU A 228 11.11 -4.51 11.08
CA GLU A 228 12.50 -4.96 11.22
C GLU A 228 13.45 -3.77 11.42
N LEU A 229 14.43 -3.95 12.29
CA LEU A 229 15.43 -2.93 12.59
C LEU A 229 16.29 -2.66 11.36
N ILE A 230 16.30 -1.39 10.93
CA ILE A 230 17.29 -0.86 10.00
C ILE A 230 18.42 -0.25 10.82
N SER A 231 19.63 -0.82 10.70
CA SER A 231 20.82 -0.28 11.33
C SER A 231 21.94 -0.03 10.34
N PHE A 232 22.67 1.07 10.55
CA PHE A 232 23.83 1.45 9.78
C PHE A 232 24.74 2.34 10.63
N GLN A 233 25.97 2.54 10.18
CA GLN A 233 26.89 3.50 10.79
C GLN A 233 27.59 4.29 9.69
N ILE A 234 27.65 5.62 9.85
CA ILE A 234 28.38 6.53 8.98
C ILE A 234 29.19 7.47 9.89
N LYS A 235 30.51 7.26 9.95
CA LYS A 235 31.36 7.94 10.95
C LYS A 235 30.78 7.73 12.36
N ASP A 236 30.40 8.80 13.04
CA ASP A 236 29.84 8.78 14.40
C ASP A 236 28.30 8.74 14.42
N LEU A 237 27.65 8.74 13.26
CA LEU A 237 26.20 8.70 13.11
C LEU A 237 25.72 7.23 13.04
N TYR A 238 24.77 6.88 13.90
CA TYR A 238 24.20 5.54 14.00
C TYR A 238 22.74 5.54 13.55
N GLY A 239 22.33 4.51 12.81
CA GLY A 239 20.93 4.26 12.46
C GLY A 239 20.31 3.22 13.38
N ASP A 240 19.18 3.56 13.98
CA ASP A 240 18.33 2.66 14.77
C ASP A 240 16.86 2.96 14.43
N ILE A 241 16.43 2.47 13.26
CA ILE A 241 15.12 2.83 12.70
C ILE A 241 14.24 1.57 12.64
N ARG A 242 13.08 1.65 13.28
CA ARG A 242 11.98 0.68 13.13
C ARG A 242 10.78 1.41 12.57
N PHE A 243 10.21 0.91 11.48
CA PHE A 243 9.14 1.60 10.76
C PHE A 243 8.03 0.62 10.37
N GLU A 244 7.04 0.45 11.22
CA GLU A 244 5.94 -0.48 10.96
C GLU A 244 4.80 0.18 10.17
N ASN A 245 4.33 -0.50 9.13
CA ASN A 245 3.12 -0.16 8.39
C ASN A 245 2.52 -1.44 7.79
N PRO A 246 1.52 -2.07 8.44
CA PRO A 246 0.96 -3.35 8.01
C PRO A 246 0.35 -3.32 6.60
N ILE A 247 -0.23 -2.18 6.20
CA ILE A 247 -0.82 -2.00 4.86
C ILE A 247 0.27 -2.08 3.79
N GLN A 248 1.40 -1.39 4.00
CA GLN A 248 2.54 -1.45 3.10
C GLN A 248 3.20 -2.83 3.11
N ALA A 249 3.34 -3.47 4.27
CA ALA A 249 3.86 -4.84 4.37
C ALA A 249 3.02 -5.82 3.53
N ARG A 250 1.69 -5.75 3.63
CA ARG A 250 0.76 -6.56 2.80
C ARG A 250 0.87 -6.24 1.32
N LYS A 251 1.02 -4.96 0.95
CA LYS A 251 1.24 -4.55 -0.44
C LYS A 251 2.49 -5.22 -1.04
N PHE A 252 3.60 -5.25 -0.32
CA PHE A 252 4.82 -5.90 -0.81
C PHE A 252 4.70 -7.42 -0.88
N GLU A 253 3.90 -8.03 0.00
CA GLU A 253 3.55 -9.44 -0.12
C GLU A 253 2.78 -9.75 -1.41
N ILE A 254 1.78 -8.93 -1.75
CA ILE A 254 1.04 -9.06 -3.01
C ILE A 254 1.95 -8.86 -4.23
N ILE A 255 2.94 -7.95 -4.15
CA ILE A 255 3.95 -7.80 -5.21
C ILE A 255 4.76 -9.10 -5.38
N ILE A 256 5.23 -9.71 -4.29
CA ILE A 256 5.98 -10.97 -4.32
C ILE A 256 5.13 -12.10 -4.94
N GLU A 257 3.88 -12.24 -4.50
CA GLU A 257 2.92 -13.20 -5.06
C GLU A 257 2.70 -12.96 -6.56
N SER A 258 2.56 -11.70 -6.97
CA SER A 258 2.32 -11.33 -8.37
C SER A 258 3.52 -11.67 -9.27
N ILE A 259 4.76 -11.51 -8.80
CA ILE A 259 5.92 -11.94 -9.60
C ILE A 259 5.90 -13.45 -9.83
N LYS A 260 5.55 -14.25 -8.82
CA LYS A 260 5.44 -15.71 -8.96
C LYS A 260 4.34 -16.07 -9.98
N LYS A 261 3.16 -15.43 -9.87
CA LYS A 261 2.07 -15.60 -10.84
C LYS A 261 2.51 -15.26 -12.26
N TYR A 262 3.27 -14.17 -12.44
CA TYR A 262 3.80 -13.79 -13.74
C TYR A 262 4.70 -14.88 -14.32
N GLU A 263 5.67 -15.37 -13.56
CA GLU A 263 6.60 -16.42 -14.01
C GLU A 263 5.85 -17.69 -14.42
N GLU A 264 4.84 -18.10 -13.65
CA GLU A 264 3.99 -19.25 -13.96
C GLU A 264 3.17 -19.03 -15.24
N CYS A 265 2.51 -17.87 -15.38
CA CYS A 265 1.77 -17.52 -16.59
C CYS A 265 2.66 -17.58 -17.84
N MET A 266 3.87 -17.04 -17.75
CA MET A 266 4.80 -17.01 -18.88
C MET A 266 5.28 -18.41 -19.28
N ASN A 267 5.44 -19.32 -18.31
CA ASN A 267 5.74 -20.72 -18.59
C ASN A 267 4.55 -21.42 -19.28
N LEU A 268 3.33 -21.20 -18.83
CA LEU A 268 2.11 -21.79 -19.41
C LEU A 268 1.82 -21.27 -20.83
N VAL A 269 2.10 -19.99 -21.09
CA VAL A 269 1.97 -19.38 -22.43
C VAL A 269 3.07 -19.87 -23.39
N ASN A 270 4.13 -20.53 -22.91
CA ASN A 270 5.22 -21.11 -23.69
C ASN A 270 5.87 -20.12 -24.68
N THR A 271 6.09 -18.87 -24.24
CA THR A 271 6.73 -17.85 -25.08
C THR A 271 8.26 -17.86 -24.93
N SER A 272 8.97 -17.83 -26.05
CA SER A 272 10.44 -17.93 -26.10
C SER A 272 11.18 -16.64 -25.70
N LYS A 273 10.48 -15.52 -25.51
CA LYS A 273 11.05 -14.22 -25.14
C LYS A 273 10.18 -13.51 -24.10
N VAL A 274 10.26 -13.99 -22.86
CA VAL A 274 9.61 -13.41 -21.69
C VAL A 274 10.32 -12.13 -21.29
N ARG A 275 9.60 -11.00 -21.25
CA ARG A 275 10.09 -9.79 -20.58
C ARG A 275 9.97 -9.96 -19.07
N ASN A 276 10.73 -9.20 -18.29
CA ASN A 276 10.47 -9.15 -16.86
C ASN A 276 9.10 -8.49 -16.61
N PHE A 277 8.43 -8.82 -15.50
CA PHE A 277 7.12 -8.23 -15.19
C PHE A 277 7.23 -6.70 -15.09
N SER A 278 8.32 -6.19 -14.51
CA SER A 278 8.61 -4.76 -14.40
C SER A 278 8.95 -4.05 -15.71
N GLU A 279 9.06 -4.79 -16.81
CA GLU A 279 9.26 -4.30 -18.18
C GLU A 279 8.02 -4.53 -19.07
N SER A 280 7.01 -5.21 -18.54
CA SER A 280 5.76 -5.45 -19.22
C SER A 280 4.80 -4.28 -19.02
N SER A 281 3.86 -4.11 -19.95
CA SER A 281 2.72 -3.21 -19.78
C SER A 281 1.55 -3.87 -19.04
N LEU A 282 1.73 -5.12 -18.58
CA LEU A 282 0.68 -5.90 -17.95
C LEU A 282 0.38 -5.32 -16.57
N GLN A 283 -0.90 -5.06 -16.30
CA GLN A 283 -1.35 -4.57 -15.00
C GLN A 283 -1.44 -5.72 -13.98
N PHE A 284 -1.31 -5.40 -12.69
CA PHE A 284 -1.42 -6.38 -11.61
C PHE A 284 -2.77 -7.11 -11.60
N TYR A 285 -3.87 -6.37 -11.75
CA TYR A 285 -5.21 -6.97 -11.82
C TYR A 285 -5.37 -7.87 -13.05
N THR A 286 -4.95 -7.40 -14.23
CA THR A 286 -4.97 -8.20 -15.46
C THR A 286 -4.13 -9.47 -15.34
N LEU A 287 -2.96 -9.40 -14.69
CA LEU A 287 -2.14 -10.57 -14.42
C LEU A 287 -2.87 -11.58 -13.52
N HIS A 288 -3.58 -11.10 -12.50
CA HIS A 288 -4.39 -11.97 -11.65
C HIS A 288 -5.44 -12.73 -12.46
N LEU A 289 -6.20 -12.03 -13.31
CA LEU A 289 -7.22 -12.66 -14.14
C LEU A 289 -6.59 -13.66 -15.13
N LEU A 290 -5.49 -13.29 -15.79
CA LEU A 290 -4.78 -14.19 -16.70
C LEU A 290 -4.29 -15.45 -15.98
N TYR A 291 -3.75 -15.29 -14.77
CA TYR A 291 -3.31 -16.40 -13.93
C TYR A 291 -4.46 -17.36 -13.62
N SER A 292 -5.61 -16.83 -13.20
CA SER A 292 -6.81 -17.64 -12.93
C SER A 292 -7.26 -18.40 -14.18
N TYR A 293 -7.34 -17.72 -15.33
CA TYR A 293 -7.71 -18.34 -16.59
C TYR A 293 -6.78 -19.50 -16.97
N LEU A 294 -5.45 -19.27 -16.96
CA LEU A 294 -4.46 -20.28 -17.35
C LEU A 294 -4.45 -21.48 -16.41
N ASN A 295 -4.81 -21.27 -15.14
CA ASN A 295 -4.99 -22.34 -14.14
C ASN A 295 -6.40 -22.94 -14.13
N LYS A 296 -7.15 -22.80 -15.24
CA LYS A 296 -8.48 -23.39 -15.46
C LYS A 296 -9.56 -22.88 -14.50
N ASN A 297 -9.31 -21.78 -13.79
CA ASN A 297 -10.31 -21.08 -13.00
C ASN A 297 -10.92 -19.95 -13.84
N THR A 298 -11.84 -20.30 -14.73
CA THR A 298 -12.44 -19.37 -15.70
C THR A 298 -13.70 -18.68 -15.19
N THR A 299 -14.22 -19.09 -14.03
CA THR A 299 -15.43 -18.52 -13.41
C THR A 299 -15.12 -18.17 -11.95
N ILE A 300 -15.30 -16.92 -11.57
CA ILE A 300 -14.88 -16.39 -10.27
C ILE A 300 -16.05 -15.63 -9.63
N ASP A 301 -16.43 -16.03 -8.42
CA ASP A 301 -17.38 -15.28 -7.61
C ASP A 301 -16.73 -14.05 -7.00
N SER A 302 -17.40 -12.91 -7.11
CA SER A 302 -16.94 -11.65 -6.54
C SER A 302 -18.12 -10.71 -6.23
N TRP A 303 -17.82 -9.46 -6.00
CA TRP A 303 -18.79 -8.37 -5.95
C TRP A 303 -18.33 -7.21 -6.83
N LEU A 304 -19.24 -6.28 -7.14
CA LEU A 304 -19.01 -5.14 -8.01
C LEU A 304 -19.59 -3.87 -7.38
N ASN A 305 -18.85 -2.78 -7.48
CA ASN A 305 -19.40 -1.43 -7.37
C ASN A 305 -19.58 -0.86 -8.76
N PHE A 306 -20.72 -0.23 -9.02
CA PHE A 306 -20.92 0.52 -10.26
C PHE A 306 -21.75 1.77 -10.03
N ARG A 307 -21.43 2.83 -10.78
CA ARG A 307 -22.28 4.02 -10.92
C ARG A 307 -22.11 4.57 -12.33
N ILE A 308 -23.15 4.41 -13.14
CA ILE A 308 -23.15 4.78 -14.56
C ILE A 308 -24.34 5.68 -14.88
N THR A 309 -24.21 6.49 -15.92
CA THR A 309 -25.36 7.19 -16.51
C THR A 309 -26.20 6.17 -17.27
N ASN A 310 -27.52 6.22 -17.13
CA ASN A 310 -28.43 5.27 -17.76
C ASN A 310 -28.64 5.56 -19.26
N LYS A 311 -27.58 5.41 -20.07
CA LYS A 311 -27.61 5.58 -21.53
C LYS A 311 -28.11 4.32 -22.28
N TYR A 312 -28.33 3.24 -21.54
CA TYR A 312 -28.66 1.91 -22.07
C TYR A 312 -30.12 1.51 -21.81
N GLU A 313 -30.94 2.48 -21.38
CA GLU A 313 -32.36 2.28 -21.08
C GLU A 313 -32.58 1.10 -20.13
N ILE A 314 -31.78 1.04 -19.07
CA ILE A 314 -31.83 0.01 -18.03
C ILE A 314 -32.98 0.32 -17.09
N ASN A 315 -33.83 -0.68 -16.84
CA ASN A 315 -34.98 -0.57 -15.95
C ASN A 315 -34.85 -1.53 -14.76
N SER A 316 -35.65 -1.29 -13.72
CA SER A 316 -35.85 -2.27 -12.64
C SER A 316 -36.36 -3.58 -13.25
N GLY A 317 -35.85 -4.71 -12.75
CA GLY A 317 -36.14 -6.03 -13.28
C GLY A 317 -35.19 -6.51 -14.38
N ASP A 318 -34.36 -5.63 -14.97
CA ASP A 318 -33.37 -6.03 -15.97
C ASP A 318 -32.19 -6.81 -15.35
N LYS A 319 -31.57 -7.66 -16.17
CA LYS A 319 -30.30 -8.31 -15.85
C LYS A 319 -29.17 -7.49 -16.44
N LEU A 320 -28.15 -7.17 -15.64
CA LEU A 320 -27.04 -6.33 -16.06
C LEU A 320 -25.72 -7.10 -16.01
N SER A 321 -25.00 -7.04 -17.12
CA SER A 321 -23.66 -7.60 -17.28
C SER A 321 -22.70 -6.52 -17.78
N PHE A 322 -21.41 -6.67 -17.45
CA PHE A 322 -20.35 -5.76 -17.86
C PHE A 322 -19.24 -6.50 -18.61
N ILE A 323 -18.62 -5.84 -19.58
CA ILE A 323 -17.48 -6.41 -20.34
C ILE A 323 -16.26 -5.51 -20.28
N LYS A 324 -15.11 -6.10 -19.94
CA LYS A 324 -13.79 -5.46 -20.06
C LYS A 324 -12.89 -6.32 -20.93
N ILE A 325 -12.16 -5.68 -21.85
CA ILE A 325 -11.12 -6.34 -22.63
C ILE A 325 -9.77 -5.88 -22.08
N HIS A 326 -8.98 -6.83 -21.61
CA HIS A 326 -7.64 -6.60 -21.11
C HIS A 326 -6.63 -6.93 -22.21
N GLU A 327 -5.93 -5.90 -22.69
CA GLU A 327 -4.82 -6.08 -23.61
C GLU A 327 -3.62 -6.69 -22.88
N LEU A 328 -3.22 -7.90 -23.28
CA LEU A 328 -2.15 -8.62 -22.58
C LEU A 328 -0.75 -8.19 -23.05
N ASN A 329 -0.61 -7.82 -24.33
CA ASN A 329 0.64 -7.34 -24.92
C ASN A 329 1.87 -8.26 -24.67
N ILE A 330 1.64 -9.57 -24.49
CA ILE A 330 2.69 -10.58 -24.33
C ILE A 330 3.22 -10.96 -25.72
N ARG A 331 4.55 -10.94 -25.89
CA ARG A 331 5.19 -11.29 -27.17
C ARG A 331 4.93 -12.74 -27.53
N GLY A 332 4.48 -12.99 -28.75
CA GLY A 332 4.15 -14.34 -29.22
C GLY A 332 2.81 -14.88 -28.70
N PHE A 333 2.04 -14.05 -27.97
CA PHE A 333 0.70 -14.38 -27.53
C PHE A 333 -0.32 -13.47 -28.24
N ASN A 334 -1.12 -14.07 -29.12
CA ASN A 334 -2.04 -13.37 -30.02
C ASN A 334 -3.45 -13.23 -29.46
N TYR A 335 -3.60 -13.30 -28.13
CA TYR A 335 -4.89 -13.21 -27.46
C TYR A 335 -4.94 -12.01 -26.51
N ASN A 336 -6.13 -11.44 -26.35
CA ASN A 336 -6.52 -10.59 -25.24
C ASN A 336 -7.38 -11.40 -24.27
N LEU A 337 -7.52 -10.90 -23.04
CA LEU A 337 -8.38 -11.52 -22.03
C LEU A 337 -9.67 -10.72 -21.90
N LYS A 338 -10.81 -11.36 -22.14
CA LYS A 338 -12.14 -10.80 -21.94
C LYS A 338 -12.64 -11.20 -20.56
N GLU A 339 -13.01 -10.18 -19.78
CA GLU A 339 -13.69 -10.28 -18.50
C GLU A 339 -15.17 -9.97 -18.72
N TYR A 340 -16.04 -10.95 -18.45
CA TYR A 340 -17.50 -10.80 -18.54
C TYR A 340 -18.08 -10.94 -17.14
N VAL A 341 -18.64 -9.86 -16.60
CA VAL A 341 -19.10 -9.76 -15.21
C VAL A 341 -20.62 -9.68 -15.18
N THR A 342 -21.30 -10.69 -14.63
CA THR A 342 -22.77 -10.74 -14.56
C THR A 342 -23.24 -10.50 -13.14
N ILE A 343 -24.16 -9.55 -12.93
CA ILE A 343 -24.82 -9.36 -11.64
C ILE A 343 -25.71 -10.56 -11.32
N LYS A 344 -25.57 -11.10 -10.11
CA LYS A 344 -26.45 -12.15 -9.60
C LYS A 344 -27.80 -11.54 -9.24
N GLY A 345 -28.82 -11.86 -10.03
CA GLY A 345 -30.18 -11.36 -9.86
C GLY A 345 -30.50 -10.15 -10.72
N ALA A 346 -31.77 -9.75 -10.71
CA ALA A 346 -32.23 -8.56 -11.42
C ALA A 346 -31.96 -7.28 -10.62
N LEU A 347 -31.93 -6.14 -11.31
CA LEU A 347 -31.84 -4.83 -10.68
C LEU A 347 -33.13 -4.48 -9.95
N SER A 348 -33.00 -3.90 -8.76
CA SER A 348 -34.09 -3.33 -7.98
C SER A 348 -34.30 -1.85 -8.28
N GLU A 349 -35.46 -1.31 -7.88
CA GLU A 349 -35.78 0.12 -8.00
C GLU A 349 -34.77 1.02 -7.28
N LYS A 350 -34.14 0.53 -6.21
CA LYS A 350 -33.09 1.27 -5.49
C LYS A 350 -31.82 1.46 -6.33
N GLU A 351 -31.61 0.61 -7.32
CA GLU A 351 -30.41 0.63 -8.16
C GLU A 351 -30.61 1.46 -9.43
N VAL A 352 -31.86 1.73 -9.80
CA VAL A 352 -32.24 2.48 -11.00
C VAL A 352 -32.88 3.80 -10.57
N ASN A 353 -32.09 4.87 -10.56
CA ASN A 353 -32.61 6.21 -10.31
C ASN A 353 -32.99 6.87 -11.64
N ILE A 354 -34.28 6.79 -11.98
CA ILE A 354 -34.84 7.32 -13.23
C ILE A 354 -34.71 8.85 -13.28
N GLU A 355 -35.04 9.56 -12.19
CA GLU A 355 -35.00 11.03 -12.12
C GLU A 355 -33.61 11.61 -12.42
N LYS A 356 -32.57 10.98 -11.86
CA LYS A 356 -31.17 11.39 -12.04
C LYS A 356 -30.52 10.74 -13.25
N ASN A 357 -31.22 9.86 -13.95
CA ASN A 357 -30.71 9.07 -15.06
C ASN A 357 -29.42 8.30 -14.70
N ILE A 358 -29.40 7.66 -13.52
CA ILE A 358 -28.24 6.95 -12.97
C ILE A 358 -28.63 5.52 -12.60
N VAL A 359 -27.78 4.56 -12.96
CA VAL A 359 -27.84 3.20 -12.43
C VAL A 359 -26.63 2.99 -11.53
N SER A 360 -26.85 2.50 -10.31
CA SER A 360 -25.77 2.27 -9.36
C SER A 360 -26.03 1.09 -8.44
N GLY A 361 -24.97 0.37 -8.11
CA GLY A 361 -24.98 -0.70 -7.13
C GLY A 361 -23.70 -0.69 -6.32
N TYR A 362 -23.85 -1.02 -5.03
CA TYR A 362 -22.74 -1.16 -4.10
C TYR A 362 -22.65 -2.60 -3.63
N ARG A 363 -21.45 -3.19 -3.73
CA ARG A 363 -21.15 -4.59 -3.36
C ARG A 363 -22.17 -5.59 -3.91
N LYS A 364 -22.60 -5.42 -5.16
CA LYS A 364 -23.51 -6.36 -5.82
C LYS A 364 -22.76 -7.63 -6.12
N MET A 365 -23.31 -8.77 -5.73
CA MET A 365 -22.69 -10.08 -6.01
C MET A 365 -22.67 -10.32 -7.52
N VAL A 366 -21.53 -10.77 -8.02
CA VAL A 366 -21.31 -11.03 -9.45
C VAL A 366 -20.64 -12.38 -9.68
N GLU A 367 -20.84 -12.91 -10.88
CA GLU A 367 -20.00 -13.97 -11.44
C GLU A 367 -19.13 -13.35 -12.54
N ILE A 368 -17.81 -13.57 -12.46
CA ILE A 368 -16.85 -13.14 -13.47
C ILE A 368 -16.47 -14.36 -14.32
N ARG A 369 -16.71 -14.28 -15.62
CA ARG A 369 -16.29 -15.29 -16.60
C ARG A 369 -15.15 -14.76 -17.47
N LEU A 370 -14.11 -15.57 -17.63
CA LEU A 370 -12.90 -15.25 -18.36
C LEU A 370 -12.80 -16.03 -19.67
N GLU A 371 -12.48 -15.33 -20.75
CA GLU A 371 -12.35 -15.88 -22.11
C GLU A 371 -11.14 -15.29 -22.82
N LEU A 372 -10.36 -16.11 -23.54
CA LEU A 372 -9.37 -15.58 -24.49
C LEU A 372 -10.05 -15.23 -25.81
N ILE A 373 -9.75 -14.04 -26.31
CA ILE A 373 -10.21 -13.57 -27.62
C ILE A 373 -9.00 -13.29 -28.50
N GLU A 374 -9.06 -13.67 -29.77
CA GLU A 374 -8.02 -13.34 -30.74
C GLU A 374 -7.94 -11.81 -30.95
N LYS A 375 -6.72 -11.33 -31.19
CA LYS A 375 -6.41 -9.90 -31.38
C LYS A 375 -6.84 -9.36 -32.74
#